data_AF-X8IWT5-F1
#
_entry.id   AF-X8IWT5-F1
#
_cell.length_a   1.000
_cell.length_b   1.000
_cell.length_c   1.000
_cell.angle_alpha   90.00
_cell.angle_beta   90.00
_cell.angle_gamma   90.00
#
_symmetry.space_group_name_H-M   'P 1'
#
loop_
_entity.id
_entity.type
_entity.pdbx_description
1 polymer ?
#
loop_
_entity_poly.entity_id
_entity_poly.type
_entity_poly.pdbx_seq_one_letter_code
_entity_poly.pdbx_strand_id
1 'polypeptide(L)'
;MSRPMNDEEVASELNKMVAFIRQEAMEKAREIKVKADEDFNIEKAKIVRAETLAIDAEYAKKRKQAETALKIAQSTQTNKSRLKLLHAREQYLSDLFTKARNQLLELSKDEPKYEDLLKSVIVQGLLALLEPAATVYARERMLGWCRKLCRLLKHSTRILVGEMYRSRLKGLCQRTVRVESS
;
A
#
# COMPACT_ATOMS: atom_id res chain seq x y z
N MET A 1 4.31 -55.36 -98.49
CA MET A 1 5.72 -55.78 -98.58
C MET A 1 6.54 -54.71 -97.87
N SER A 2 7.22 -55.08 -96.78
CA SER A 2 8.14 -54.17 -96.09
C SER A 2 9.41 -54.04 -96.92
N ARG A 3 9.72 -52.84 -97.38
CA ARG A 3 10.98 -52.52 -98.05
C ARG A 3 12.05 -52.41 -96.96
N PRO A 4 13.21 -53.08 -97.07
CA PRO A 4 14.30 -52.88 -96.12
C PRO A 4 14.70 -51.40 -96.17
N MET A 5 14.65 -50.72 -95.03
CA MET A 5 14.96 -49.30 -94.91
C MET A 5 16.43 -49.06 -95.30
N ASN A 6 16.68 -47.92 -95.96
CA ASN A 6 18.03 -47.52 -96.33
C ASN A 6 18.79 -47.05 -95.07
N ASP A 7 20.12 -47.24 -94.98
CA ASP A 7 20.89 -46.94 -93.77
C ASP A 7 20.76 -45.47 -93.30
N GLU A 8 20.54 -44.53 -94.23
CA GLU A 8 20.26 -43.11 -93.93
C GLU A 8 18.88 -42.89 -93.27
N GLU A 9 17.87 -43.67 -93.65
CA GLU A 9 16.54 -43.62 -93.03
C GLU A 9 16.59 -44.16 -91.59
N VAL A 10 17.37 -45.24 -91.38
CA VAL A 10 17.61 -45.82 -90.04
C VAL A 10 18.34 -44.83 -89.13
N ALA A 11 19.37 -44.13 -89.63
CA ALA A 11 20.06 -43.09 -88.88
C ALA A 11 19.14 -41.91 -88.51
N SER A 12 18.20 -41.55 -89.41
CA SER A 12 17.23 -40.49 -89.14
C SER A 12 16.23 -40.84 -88.04
N GLU A 13 15.73 -42.09 -88.01
CA GLU A 13 14.82 -42.59 -86.95
C GLU A 13 15.54 -42.71 -85.60
N LEU A 14 16.79 -43.17 -85.59
CA LEU A 14 17.61 -43.19 -84.37
C LEU A 14 17.81 -41.79 -83.79
N ASN A 15 18.06 -40.79 -84.64
CA ASN A 15 18.19 -39.40 -84.19
C ASN A 15 16.88 -38.84 -83.62
N LYS A 16 15.72 -39.21 -84.20
CA LYS A 16 14.40 -38.87 -83.63
C LYS A 16 14.21 -39.51 -82.26
N MET A 17 14.59 -40.78 -82.09
CA MET A 17 14.54 -41.45 -80.79
C MET A 17 15.44 -40.79 -79.75
N VAL A 18 16.68 -40.42 -80.12
CA VAL A 18 17.60 -39.70 -79.22
C VAL A 18 17.05 -38.32 -78.84
N ALA A 19 16.44 -37.60 -79.79
CA ALA A 19 15.80 -36.32 -79.52
C ALA A 19 14.61 -36.46 -78.56
N PHE A 20 13.79 -37.50 -78.74
CA PHE A 20 12.69 -37.83 -77.83
C PHE A 20 13.17 -38.10 -76.41
N ILE A 21 14.19 -38.96 -76.25
CA ILE A 21 14.79 -39.28 -74.94
C ILE A 21 15.33 -38.01 -74.25
N ARG A 22 15.99 -37.12 -75.02
CA ARG A 22 16.49 -35.84 -74.49
C ARG A 22 15.35 -34.92 -74.06
N GLN A 23 14.27 -34.87 -74.82
CA GLN A 23 13.11 -34.04 -74.50
C GLN A 23 12.39 -34.54 -73.26
N GLU A 24 12.17 -35.85 -73.16
CA GLU A 24 11.57 -36.49 -71.98
C GLU A 24 12.42 -36.26 -70.72
N ALA A 25 13.75 -36.40 -70.83
CA ALA A 25 14.66 -36.10 -69.73
C ALA A 25 14.62 -34.61 -69.31
N MET A 26 14.53 -33.68 -70.27
CA MET A 26 14.40 -32.24 -69.99
C MET A 26 13.07 -31.89 -69.33
N GLU A 27 11.98 -32.55 -69.73
CA GLU A 27 10.66 -32.34 -69.16
C GLU A 27 10.58 -32.90 -67.74
N LYS A 28 11.15 -34.08 -67.50
CA LYS A 28 11.28 -34.64 -66.15
C LYS A 28 12.15 -33.77 -65.24
N ALA A 29 13.26 -33.24 -65.75
CA ALA A 29 14.10 -32.32 -64.99
C ALA A 29 13.36 -31.01 -64.63
N ARG A 30 12.52 -30.49 -65.53
CA ARG A 30 11.68 -29.33 -65.25
C ARG A 30 10.61 -29.63 -64.21
N GLU A 31 9.93 -30.77 -64.31
CA GLU A 31 8.93 -31.20 -63.32
C GLU A 31 9.54 -31.30 -61.91
N ILE A 32 10.74 -31.89 -61.80
CA ILE A 32 11.46 -32.00 -60.51
C ILE A 32 11.79 -30.61 -59.96
N LYS A 33 12.25 -29.68 -60.81
CA LYS A 33 12.55 -28.31 -60.37
C LYS A 33 11.32 -27.58 -59.86
N VAL A 34 10.21 -27.64 -60.60
CA VAL A 34 8.96 -26.98 -60.19
C VAL A 34 8.46 -27.54 -58.85
N LYS A 35 8.48 -28.87 -58.68
CA LYS A 35 8.12 -29.51 -57.41
C LYS A 35 9.04 -29.10 -56.26
N ALA A 36 10.36 -29.03 -56.51
CA ALA A 36 11.31 -28.59 -55.50
C ALA A 36 11.07 -27.14 -55.06
N ASP A 37 10.72 -26.25 -55.98
CA ASP A 37 10.40 -24.85 -55.66
C ASP A 37 9.07 -24.73 -54.90
N GLU A 38 8.07 -25.53 -55.25
CA GLU A 38 6.80 -25.62 -54.52
C GLU A 38 7.02 -26.10 -53.09
N ASP A 39 7.73 -27.21 -52.91
CA ASP A 39 8.04 -27.79 -51.60
C ASP A 39 8.89 -26.82 -50.75
N PHE A 40 9.88 -26.15 -51.35
CA PHE A 40 10.68 -25.14 -50.66
C PHE A 40 9.82 -23.99 -50.13
N ASN A 41 8.90 -23.49 -50.95
CA ASN A 41 8.03 -22.38 -50.56
C ASN A 41 7.06 -22.80 -49.45
N ILE A 42 6.54 -24.03 -49.49
CA ILE A 42 5.66 -24.57 -48.45
C ILE A 42 6.42 -24.68 -47.12
N GLU A 43 7.60 -25.31 -47.12
CA GLU A 43 8.34 -25.53 -45.87
C GLU A 43 8.86 -24.20 -45.29
N LYS A 44 9.32 -23.29 -46.15
CA LYS A 44 9.68 -21.93 -45.73
C LYS A 44 8.50 -21.21 -45.07
N ALA A 45 7.32 -21.23 -45.70
CA ALA A 45 6.13 -20.59 -45.15
C ALA A 45 5.72 -21.21 -43.80
N LYS A 46 5.85 -22.53 -43.66
CA LYS A 46 5.56 -23.26 -42.43
C LYS A 46 6.51 -22.87 -41.29
N ILE A 47 7.83 -22.84 -41.55
CA ILE A 47 8.83 -22.44 -40.56
C ILE A 47 8.59 -20.99 -40.12
N VAL A 48 8.40 -20.08 -41.08
CA VAL A 48 8.15 -18.66 -40.78
C VAL A 48 6.91 -18.52 -39.89
N ARG A 49 5.79 -19.16 -40.26
CA ARG A 49 4.54 -19.11 -39.47
C ARG A 49 4.70 -19.66 -38.07
N ALA A 50 5.38 -20.80 -37.91
CA ALA A 50 5.63 -21.39 -36.60
C ALA A 50 6.42 -20.43 -35.70
N GLU A 51 7.48 -19.81 -36.23
CA GLU A 51 8.30 -18.87 -35.48
C GLU A 51 7.55 -17.58 -35.16
N THR A 52 6.73 -17.07 -36.10
CA THR A 52 5.91 -15.86 -35.85
C THR A 52 4.93 -16.10 -34.70
N LEU A 53 4.27 -17.26 -34.66
CA LEU A 53 3.37 -17.63 -33.58
C LEU A 53 4.09 -17.76 -32.23
N ALA A 54 5.30 -18.32 -32.22
CA ALA A 54 6.12 -18.41 -31.01
C ALA A 54 6.50 -17.01 -30.48
N ILE A 55 6.94 -16.12 -31.37
CA ILE A 55 7.27 -14.73 -31.07
C ILE A 55 6.04 -14.00 -30.52
N ASP A 56 4.90 -14.09 -31.19
CA ASP A 56 3.66 -13.44 -30.77
C ASP A 56 3.21 -13.91 -29.37
N ALA A 57 3.30 -15.21 -29.08
CA ALA A 57 2.99 -15.76 -27.77
C ALA A 57 3.93 -15.22 -26.68
N GLU A 58 5.23 -15.11 -26.96
CA GLU A 58 6.20 -14.56 -26.02
C GLU A 58 5.95 -13.07 -25.75
N TYR A 59 5.69 -12.27 -26.80
CA TYR A 59 5.38 -10.85 -26.66
C TYR A 59 4.04 -10.60 -25.97
N ALA A 60 3.05 -11.45 -26.19
CA ALA A 60 1.78 -11.38 -25.45
C ALA A 60 2.00 -11.60 -23.94
N LYS A 61 2.87 -12.55 -23.57
CA LYS A 61 3.25 -12.78 -22.17
C LYS A 61 4.01 -11.59 -21.58
N LYS A 62 5.00 -11.05 -22.31
CA LYS A 62 5.76 -9.87 -21.88
C LYS A 62 4.87 -8.63 -21.71
N ARG A 63 3.92 -8.40 -22.62
CA ARG A 63 2.92 -7.32 -22.49
C ARG A 63 2.10 -7.45 -21.22
N LYS A 64 1.52 -8.63 -20.97
CA LYS A 64 0.72 -8.86 -19.75
C LYS A 64 1.54 -8.62 -18.48
N GLN A 65 2.80 -9.05 -18.46
CA GLN A 65 3.71 -8.80 -17.33
C GLN A 65 4.03 -7.31 -17.16
N ALA A 66 4.24 -6.57 -18.24
CA ALA A 66 4.47 -5.13 -18.19
C ALA A 66 3.23 -4.38 -17.69
N GLU A 67 2.03 -4.78 -18.13
CA GLU A 67 0.77 -4.19 -17.67
C GLU A 67 0.52 -4.43 -16.18
N THR A 68 0.79 -5.64 -15.68
CA THR A 68 0.65 -5.92 -14.24
C THR A 68 1.70 -5.17 -13.42
N ALA A 69 2.94 -5.10 -13.88
CA ALA A 69 3.99 -4.32 -13.24
C ALA A 69 3.65 -2.82 -13.17
N LEU A 70 3.07 -2.26 -14.24
CA LEU A 70 2.61 -0.87 -14.27
C LEU A 70 1.50 -0.63 -13.24
N LYS A 71 0.50 -1.54 -13.17
CA LYS A 71 -0.59 -1.45 -12.18
C LYS A 71 -0.09 -1.53 -10.74
N ILE A 72 0.90 -2.41 -10.48
CA ILE A 72 1.55 -2.49 -9.17
C ILE A 72 2.26 -1.17 -8.86
N ALA A 73 3.08 -0.65 -9.77
CA ALA A 73 3.81 0.59 -9.56
C ALA A 73 2.87 1.78 -9.27
N GLN A 74 1.77 1.90 -10.02
CA GLN A 74 0.74 2.91 -9.79
C GLN A 74 0.09 2.77 -8.39
N SER A 75 -0.26 1.53 -8.02
CA SER A 75 -0.86 1.23 -6.71
C SER A 75 0.11 1.54 -5.56
N THR A 76 1.37 1.14 -5.69
CA THR A 76 2.43 1.42 -4.72
C THR A 76 2.67 2.91 -4.57
N GLN A 77 2.72 3.67 -5.67
CA GLN A 77 2.92 5.12 -5.64
C GLN A 77 1.74 5.83 -4.96
N THR A 78 0.51 5.38 -5.23
CA THR A 78 -0.70 5.89 -4.58
C THR A 78 -0.66 5.62 -3.08
N ASN A 79 -0.33 4.39 -2.68
CA ASN A 79 -0.23 4.02 -1.27
C ASN A 79 0.89 4.81 -0.56
N LYS A 80 2.05 4.96 -1.19
CA LYS A 80 3.17 5.78 -0.67
C LYS A 80 2.74 7.23 -0.43
N SER A 81 1.97 7.80 -1.36
CA SER A 81 1.45 9.17 -1.23
C SER A 81 0.44 9.28 -0.09
N ARG A 82 -0.43 8.29 0.06
CA ARG A 82 -1.39 8.20 1.17
C ARG A 82 -0.68 8.09 2.54
N LEU A 83 0.34 7.24 2.65
CA LEU A 83 1.12 7.09 3.88
C LEU A 83 1.84 8.39 4.26
N LYS A 84 2.42 9.09 3.28
CA LYS A 84 3.03 10.41 3.52
C LYS A 84 2.03 11.42 4.08
N LEU A 85 0.80 11.44 3.54
CA LEU A 85 -0.26 12.31 4.04
C LEU A 85 -0.66 11.96 5.49
N LEU A 86 -0.80 10.67 5.80
CA LEU A 86 -1.14 10.21 7.14
C LEU A 86 -0.04 10.58 8.15
N HIS A 87 1.22 10.35 7.78
CA HIS A 87 2.37 10.72 8.61
C HIS A 87 2.42 12.24 8.86
N ALA A 88 2.21 13.06 7.83
CA ALA A 88 2.16 14.50 7.98
C ALA A 88 1.05 14.92 8.96
N ARG A 89 -0.15 14.33 8.86
CA ARG A 89 -1.26 14.59 9.79
C ARG A 89 -0.90 14.25 11.23
N GLU A 90 -0.26 13.10 11.45
CA GLU A 90 0.18 12.68 12.78
C GLU A 90 1.24 13.62 13.36
N GLN A 91 2.19 14.05 12.54
CA GLN A 91 3.18 15.06 12.94
C GLN A 91 2.52 16.37 13.36
N TYR A 92 1.56 16.89 12.58
CA TYR A 92 0.85 18.11 12.95
C TYR A 92 0.08 17.98 14.27
N LEU A 93 -0.54 16.82 14.53
CA LEU A 93 -1.23 16.57 15.80
C LEU A 93 -0.23 16.49 16.97
N SER A 94 0.89 15.79 16.79
CA SER A 94 1.96 15.72 17.79
C SER A 94 2.52 17.10 18.13
N ASP A 95 2.76 17.92 17.11
CA ASP A 95 3.22 19.31 17.26
C ASP A 95 2.18 20.16 18.00
N LEU A 96 0.90 20.00 17.67
CA LEU A 96 -0.20 20.69 18.35
C LEU A 96 -0.25 20.32 19.84
N PHE A 97 -0.17 19.03 20.17
CA PHE A 97 -0.14 18.58 21.56
C PHE A 97 1.11 19.06 22.29
N THR A 98 2.26 19.09 21.62
CA THR A 98 3.50 19.61 22.19
C THR A 98 3.39 21.10 22.48
N LYS A 99 2.83 21.89 21.55
CA LYS A 99 2.55 23.32 21.77
C LYS A 99 1.57 23.55 22.92
N ALA A 100 0.47 22.80 22.97
CA ALA A 100 -0.50 22.89 24.06
C ALA A 100 0.12 22.52 25.42
N ARG A 101 0.95 21.47 25.48
CA ARG A 101 1.71 21.12 26.69
C ARG A 101 2.67 22.24 27.10
N ASN A 102 3.36 22.85 26.15
CA ASN A 102 4.26 23.98 26.42
C ASN A 102 3.48 25.19 26.97
N GLN A 103 2.30 25.49 26.42
CA GLN A 103 1.42 26.53 26.95
C GLN A 103 0.93 26.20 28.38
N LEU A 104 0.60 24.93 28.68
CA LEU A 104 0.28 24.51 30.05
C LEU A 104 1.47 24.67 31.00
N LEU A 105 2.69 24.41 30.53
CA LEU A 105 3.91 24.66 31.31
C LEU A 105 4.13 26.16 31.54
N GLU A 106 3.84 27.01 30.57
CA GLU A 106 3.88 28.47 30.75
C GLU A 106 2.83 28.94 31.76
N LEU A 107 1.59 28.45 31.69
CA LEU A 107 0.56 28.73 32.70
C LEU A 107 0.97 28.29 34.10
N SER A 108 1.78 27.23 34.24
CA SER A 108 2.28 26.80 35.55
C SER A 108 3.33 27.73 36.15
N LYS A 109 3.89 28.67 35.37
CA LYS A 109 4.78 29.74 35.86
C LYS A 109 3.97 30.92 36.42
N ASP A 110 2.76 31.15 35.90
CA ASP A 110 1.84 32.19 36.39
C ASP A 110 1.23 31.76 37.73
N GLU A 111 1.92 32.10 38.80
CA GLU A 111 1.61 31.74 40.19
C GLU A 111 0.12 31.92 40.60
N PRO A 112 -0.56 33.07 40.37
CA PRO A 112 -1.95 33.25 40.79
C PRO A 112 -2.96 32.42 39.96
N LYS A 113 -2.77 32.36 38.63
CA LYS A 113 -3.66 31.58 37.75
C LYS A 113 -3.52 30.09 38.02
N TYR A 114 -2.31 29.63 38.30
CA TYR A 114 -2.03 28.25 38.62
C TYR A 114 -2.63 27.84 39.96
N GLU A 115 -2.63 28.73 40.97
CA GLU A 115 -3.30 28.47 42.23
C GLU A 115 -4.80 28.21 42.05
N ASP A 116 -5.49 29.04 41.27
CA ASP A 116 -6.93 28.89 41.01
C ASP A 116 -7.26 27.65 40.17
N LEU A 117 -6.39 27.30 39.23
CA LEU A 117 -6.45 26.02 38.50
C LEU A 117 -6.32 24.82 39.45
N LEU A 118 -5.39 24.86 40.41
CA LEU A 118 -5.24 23.79 41.40
C LEU A 118 -6.45 23.69 42.34
N LYS A 119 -7.03 24.82 42.75
CA LYS A 119 -8.29 24.82 43.53
C LYS A 119 -9.39 24.09 42.78
N SER A 120 -9.62 24.46 41.52
CA SER A 120 -10.70 23.88 40.71
C SER A 120 -10.52 22.39 40.46
N VAL A 121 -9.30 21.94 40.11
CA VAL A 121 -9.00 20.51 39.87
C VAL A 121 -9.17 19.67 41.14
N ILE A 122 -8.69 20.14 42.30
CA ILE A 122 -8.85 19.41 43.57
C ILE A 122 -10.33 19.34 43.96
N VAL A 123 -11.08 20.43 43.83
CA VAL A 123 -12.53 20.42 44.11
C VAL A 123 -13.26 19.46 43.18
N GLN A 124 -12.97 19.48 41.88
CA GLN A 124 -13.58 18.57 40.91
C GLN A 124 -13.29 17.10 41.26
N GLY A 125 -12.04 16.76 41.61
CA GLY A 125 -11.68 15.40 42.03
C GLY A 125 -12.38 14.96 43.31
N LEU A 126 -12.45 15.83 44.33
CA LEU A 126 -13.15 15.54 45.59
C LEU A 126 -14.66 15.37 45.41
N LEU A 127 -15.27 16.15 44.51
CA LEU A 127 -16.69 16.02 44.14
C LEU A 127 -16.97 14.77 43.30
N ALA A 128 -16.00 14.29 42.52
CA ALA A 128 -16.14 13.03 41.77
C ALA A 128 -16.03 11.81 42.69
N LEU A 129 -15.16 11.86 43.71
CA LEU A 129 -14.95 10.75 44.65
C LEU A 129 -16.07 10.62 45.69
N LEU A 130 -16.57 11.73 46.26
CA LEU A 130 -17.64 11.75 47.29
C LEU A 130 -17.39 10.89 48.54
N GLU A 131 -16.13 10.58 48.85
CA GLU A 131 -15.74 9.78 50.02
C GLU A 131 -15.43 10.65 51.24
N PRO A 132 -15.50 10.12 52.48
CA PRO A 132 -15.29 10.89 53.72
C PRO A 132 -13.81 11.14 54.05
N ALA A 133 -12.90 10.40 53.41
CA ALA A 133 -11.47 10.59 53.51
C ALA A 133 -10.86 10.48 52.12
N ALA A 134 -9.93 11.37 51.79
CA ALA A 134 -9.27 11.36 50.49
C ALA A 134 -7.79 11.73 50.67
N THR A 135 -6.91 11.04 49.96
CA THR A 135 -5.47 11.35 49.94
C THR A 135 -5.13 12.02 48.61
N VAL A 136 -4.54 13.22 48.68
CA VAL A 136 -4.10 13.98 47.50
C VAL A 136 -2.60 13.77 47.33
N TYR A 137 -2.22 13.18 46.21
CA TYR A 137 -0.83 13.06 45.79
C TYR A 137 -0.42 14.27 44.95
N ALA A 138 0.67 14.93 45.34
CA ALA A 138 1.18 16.11 44.63
C ALA A 138 2.71 16.09 44.53
N ARG A 139 3.24 16.81 43.53
CA ARG A 139 4.68 17.02 43.40
C ARG A 139 5.25 17.77 44.61
N GLU A 140 6.49 17.44 44.96
CA GLU A 140 7.14 17.96 46.18
C GLU A 140 7.17 19.50 46.25
N ARG A 141 7.47 20.15 45.12
CA ARG A 141 7.47 21.62 44.98
C ARG A 141 6.12 22.27 45.32
N MET A 142 5.04 21.51 45.29
CA MET A 142 3.65 21.99 45.41
C MET A 142 2.99 21.54 46.72
N LEU A 143 3.67 20.75 47.55
CA LEU A 143 3.15 20.27 48.84
C LEU A 143 2.70 21.41 49.76
N GLY A 144 3.49 22.48 49.82
CA GLY A 144 3.17 23.65 50.65
C GLY A 144 1.87 24.33 50.23
N TRP A 145 1.60 24.36 48.92
CA TRP A 145 0.44 24.98 48.31
C TRP A 145 -0.79 24.11 48.52
N CYS A 146 -0.72 22.84 48.16
CA CYS A 146 -1.79 21.86 48.35
C CYS A 146 -2.21 21.76 49.83
N ARG A 147 -1.27 21.80 50.79
CA ARG A 147 -1.61 21.80 52.23
C ARG A 147 -2.35 23.06 52.69
N LYS A 148 -2.03 24.23 52.15
CA LYS A 148 -2.79 25.48 52.44
C LYS A 148 -4.18 25.40 51.82
N LEU A 149 -4.25 24.93 50.59
CA LEU A 149 -5.44 24.88 49.76
C LEU A 149 -6.45 23.84 50.26
N CYS A 150 -6.00 22.62 50.62
CA CYS A 150 -6.83 21.61 51.26
C CYS A 150 -7.36 22.03 52.64
N ARG A 151 -6.66 22.93 53.36
CA ARG A 151 -7.19 23.51 54.61
C ARG A 151 -8.35 24.46 54.33
N LEU A 152 -8.22 25.32 53.32
CA LEU A 152 -9.29 26.25 52.89
C LEU A 152 -10.50 25.51 52.32
N LEU A 153 -10.26 24.49 51.47
CA LEU A 153 -11.31 23.72 50.81
C LEU A 153 -12.16 22.89 51.77
N LYS A 154 -11.64 22.44 52.93
CA LYS A 154 -12.44 21.74 53.97
C LYS A 154 -13.67 22.54 54.42
N HIS A 155 -13.61 23.87 54.35
CA HIS A 155 -14.74 24.73 54.70
C HIS A 155 -15.67 24.96 53.50
N SER A 156 -15.10 25.21 52.30
CA SER A 156 -15.88 25.49 51.10
C SER A 156 -16.61 24.26 50.53
N THR A 157 -16.02 23.07 50.53
CA THR A 157 -16.67 21.85 50.01
C THR A 157 -17.83 21.39 50.90
N ARG A 158 -17.74 21.64 52.21
CA ARG A 158 -18.82 21.36 53.17
C ARG A 158 -20.09 22.16 52.89
N ILE A 159 -19.94 23.39 52.40
CA ILE A 159 -21.04 24.28 52.02
C ILE A 159 -21.66 23.81 50.69
N LEU A 160 -20.85 23.62 49.65
CA LEU A 160 -21.30 23.21 48.31
C LEU A 160 -22.00 21.84 48.31
N VAL A 161 -21.44 20.86 49.03
CA VAL A 161 -21.99 19.51 49.12
C VAL A 161 -23.25 19.47 50.03
N GLY A 162 -23.29 20.33 51.05
CA GLY A 162 -24.43 20.46 51.97
C GLY A 162 -25.68 21.07 51.34
N GLU A 163 -25.52 21.93 50.33
CA GLU A 163 -26.62 22.54 49.56
C GLU A 163 -27.16 21.62 48.46
N MET A 164 -26.30 20.85 47.77
CA MET A 164 -26.73 20.00 46.65
C MET A 164 -27.19 18.58 47.04
N TYR A 165 -26.69 17.98 48.12
CA TYR A 165 -26.87 16.54 48.41
C TYR A 165 -27.40 16.24 49.83
N ARG A 166 -28.27 17.12 50.34
CA ARG A 166 -28.82 17.09 51.71
C ARG A 166 -29.50 15.77 52.13
N SER A 167 -29.96 14.97 51.16
CA SER A 167 -30.66 13.69 51.41
C SER A 167 -29.75 12.45 51.40
N ARG A 168 -28.57 12.49 50.76
CA ARG A 168 -27.70 11.31 50.55
C ARG A 168 -26.46 11.26 51.47
N LEU A 169 -26.11 12.36 52.14
CA LEU A 169 -24.82 12.53 52.80
C LEU A 169 -24.90 12.76 54.33
N LYS A 170 -25.96 12.29 54.99
CA LYS A 170 -26.06 12.25 56.47
C LYS A 170 -25.03 11.29 57.07
N GLY A 171 -23.74 11.65 57.02
CA GLY A 171 -22.64 10.84 57.57
C GLY A 171 -21.29 11.04 56.89
N LEU A 172 -21.26 11.56 55.65
CA LEU A 172 -20.06 11.60 54.80
C LEU A 172 -19.38 12.97 54.76
N CYS A 173 -19.51 13.76 55.83
CA CYS A 173 -18.84 15.04 55.93
C CYS A 173 -17.32 14.81 56.07
N GLN A 174 -16.60 15.01 54.95
CA GLN A 174 -15.17 14.71 54.78
C GLN A 174 -14.30 15.15 55.97
N ARG A 175 -13.81 14.20 56.79
CA ARG A 175 -13.02 14.52 58.00
C ARG A 175 -11.52 14.53 57.78
N THR A 176 -11.00 13.93 56.71
CA THR A 176 -9.55 13.85 56.52
C THR A 176 -9.15 13.89 55.06
N VAL A 177 -8.70 15.06 54.61
CA VAL A 177 -7.87 15.19 53.40
C VAL A 177 -6.41 15.16 53.84
N ARG A 178 -5.68 14.10 53.47
CA ARG A 178 -4.22 13.99 53.69
C ARG A 178 -3.51 14.34 52.39
N VAL A 179 -2.39 15.06 52.48
CA VAL A 179 -1.58 15.39 51.32
C VAL A 179 -0.26 14.66 51.47
N GLU A 180 0.01 13.75 50.53
CA GLU A 180 1.23 12.94 50.50
C GLU A 180 2.05 13.29 49.26
N SER A 181 3.37 13.16 49.36
CA SER A 181 4.28 13.33 48.22
C SER A 181 4.16 12.11 47.30
N SER A 182 4.08 12.35 45.99
CA SER A 182 4.30 11.32 44.97
C SER A 182 5.78 10.98 44.84
#